data_AF-A0A3C0MFS8-F1
#
_entry.id   AF-A0A3C0MFS8-F1
#
_cell.length_a   1.000
_cell.length_b   1.000
_cell.length_c   1.000
_cell.angle_alpha   90.00
_cell.angle_beta   90.00
_cell.angle_gamma   90.00
#
_symmetry.space_group_name_H-M   'P 1'
#
loop_
_entity.id
_entity.type
_entity.pdbx_description
1 polymer ?
#
loop_
_entity_poly.entity_id
_entity_poly.type
_entity_poly.pdbx_seq_one_letter_code
_entity_poly.pdbx_strand_id
1 'polypeptide(L)'
;MATDVAPEPYPGSPEPDATHGTHEGTEAHGGAKGGGGLPQLKPESFAGQLFWLAVTFALLFVLLTTVALPRIGAVLAARKARIKADLDDAAAAQRRAEEAGQALELAMAEARNRARKLGEEARERVRAEVDATTRSENDRLAADVARAEARIQQMREAALANVRGIATETASAVVERLSGTAADPAVIAAAVDGVLARG
;
A
#
# COMPACT_ATOMS: atom_id res chain seq x y z
N MET A 1 54.32 38.26 -11.39
CA MET A 1 55.27 37.88 -10.32
C MET A 1 55.75 36.48 -10.65
N ALA A 2 56.75 36.43 -11.56
CA ALA A 2 57.42 35.20 -11.95
C ALA A 2 58.63 35.07 -11.03
N THR A 3 58.69 34.01 -10.23
CA THR A 3 59.88 33.64 -9.49
C THR A 3 60.35 32.30 -10.02
N ASP A 4 61.28 32.46 -10.98
CA ASP A 4 62.43 31.61 -11.21
C ASP A 4 63.00 31.09 -9.88
N VAL A 5 63.01 29.77 -9.70
CA VAL A 5 63.69 29.09 -8.59
C VAL A 5 64.64 28.10 -9.23
N ALA A 6 65.87 28.55 -9.43
CA ALA A 6 67.03 27.72 -9.70
C ALA A 6 67.31 26.80 -8.49
N PRO A 7 67.74 25.55 -8.69
CA PRO A 7 67.93 24.58 -7.62
C PRO A 7 69.09 24.95 -6.69
N GLU A 8 68.86 24.81 -5.37
CA GLU A 8 69.88 24.97 -4.33
C GLU A 8 71.04 23.99 -4.50
N PRO A 9 72.28 24.41 -4.17
CA PRO A 9 73.45 23.56 -4.24
C PRO A 9 73.43 22.51 -3.11
N TYR A 10 73.69 21.25 -3.46
CA TYR A 10 73.76 20.16 -2.49
C TYR A 10 75.04 20.29 -1.63
N PRO A 11 74.92 20.37 -0.29
CA PRO A 11 76.07 20.39 0.59
C PRO A 11 76.57 18.96 0.81
N GLY A 12 77.74 18.64 0.27
CA GLY A 12 78.34 17.32 0.48
C GLY A 12 79.47 16.94 -0.47
N SER A 13 80.25 17.90 -0.96
CA SER A 13 81.47 17.65 -1.71
C SER A 13 82.65 17.44 -0.76
N PRO A 14 83.19 16.20 -0.66
CA PRO A 14 84.59 16.00 -0.34
C PRO A 14 85.41 15.82 -1.63
N GLU A 15 86.36 16.72 -1.86
CA GLU A 15 87.60 16.44 -2.63
C GLU A 15 88.75 16.28 -1.61
N PRO A 16 89.92 15.70 -1.97
CA PRO A 16 90.24 14.69 -2.99
C PRO A 16 91.08 13.52 -2.42
N ASP A 17 91.32 12.52 -3.29
CA ASP A 17 92.45 11.58 -3.29
C ASP A 17 92.42 10.34 -2.38
N ALA A 18 92.19 9.18 -3.00
CA ALA A 18 92.92 7.93 -2.74
C ALA A 18 92.42 6.82 -3.69
N THR A 19 93.23 6.55 -4.72
CA THR A 19 93.40 5.21 -5.33
C THR A 19 92.12 4.45 -5.74
N HIS A 20 91.55 4.81 -6.90
CA HIS A 20 90.87 3.82 -7.72
C HIS A 20 91.93 2.89 -8.33
N GLY A 21 92.12 1.73 -7.70
CA GLY A 21 92.79 0.60 -8.31
C GLY A 21 92.05 0.18 -9.56
N THR A 22 92.65 0.52 -10.70
CA THR A 22 92.41 -0.11 -12.00
C THR A 22 92.58 -1.62 -11.85
N HIS A 23 91.48 -2.37 -11.72
CA HIS A 23 91.51 -3.81 -11.95
C HIS A 23 91.42 -4.06 -13.46
N GLU A 24 92.49 -3.70 -14.18
CA GLU A 24 92.84 -4.32 -15.45
C GLU A 24 93.45 -5.69 -15.14
N GLY A 25 92.57 -6.68 -14.95
CA GLY A 25 92.94 -8.09 -14.96
C GLY A 25 92.89 -8.63 -16.39
N THR A 26 93.87 -8.27 -17.22
CA THR A 26 94.12 -8.97 -18.49
C THR A 26 94.84 -10.27 -18.19
N GLU A 27 94.10 -11.33 -17.88
CA GLU A 27 94.62 -12.70 -18.00
C GLU A 27 94.35 -13.18 -19.43
N ALA A 28 95.32 -12.91 -20.30
CA ALA A 28 95.41 -13.47 -21.62
C ALA A 28 95.78 -14.97 -21.51
N HIS A 29 94.77 -15.85 -21.50
CA HIS A 29 95.00 -17.24 -21.84
C HIS A 29 95.26 -17.35 -23.35
N GLY A 30 96.53 -17.58 -23.68
CA GLY A 30 97.05 -17.60 -25.03
C GLY A 30 96.50 -18.73 -25.91
N GLY A 31 96.25 -18.36 -27.16
CA GLY A 31 96.63 -19.13 -28.35
C GLY A 31 95.69 -20.25 -28.82
N ALA A 32 94.89 -19.98 -29.86
CA ALA A 32 95.29 -20.27 -31.26
C ALA A 32 94.11 -20.12 -32.25
N LYS A 33 94.32 -19.20 -33.20
CA LYS A 33 93.90 -19.14 -34.62
C LYS A 33 92.48 -19.55 -35.07
N GLY A 34 91.74 -18.54 -35.55
CA GLY A 34 91.25 -18.52 -36.93
C GLY A 34 89.74 -18.64 -37.14
N GLY A 35 89.10 -17.53 -37.56
CA GLY A 35 87.86 -17.56 -38.33
C GLY A 35 86.64 -16.86 -37.71
N GLY A 36 86.44 -15.59 -38.10
CA GLY A 36 85.13 -14.96 -38.38
C GLY A 36 84.02 -14.96 -37.33
N GLY A 37 83.78 -13.80 -36.71
CA GLY A 37 82.56 -13.48 -35.96
C GLY A 37 82.83 -13.02 -34.53
N LEU A 38 82.00 -12.12 -34.00
CA LEU A 38 82.02 -11.76 -32.58
C LEU A 38 82.08 -13.06 -31.75
N PRO A 39 83.05 -13.25 -30.85
CA PRO A 39 83.17 -14.49 -30.05
C PRO A 39 81.95 -14.79 -29.18
N GLN A 40 81.05 -13.81 -29.04
CA GLN A 40 79.75 -13.85 -28.36
C GLN A 40 78.66 -14.60 -29.17
N LEU A 41 78.84 -14.75 -30.49
CA LEU A 41 77.88 -15.33 -31.43
C LEU A 41 78.28 -16.74 -31.90
N LYS A 42 79.16 -17.41 -31.15
CA LYS A 42 79.55 -18.80 -31.40
C LYS A 42 78.42 -19.75 -30.97
N PRO A 43 77.81 -20.53 -31.88
CA PRO A 43 76.64 -21.36 -31.59
C PRO A 43 76.87 -22.42 -30.50
N GLU A 44 78.12 -22.77 -30.24
CA GLU A 44 78.48 -23.77 -29.22
C GLU A 44 78.14 -23.34 -27.78
N SER A 45 78.14 -22.04 -27.47
CA SER A 45 77.79 -21.53 -26.12
C SER A 45 76.29 -21.37 -25.90
N PHE A 46 75.48 -21.29 -26.97
CA PHE A 46 74.04 -21.11 -26.88
C PHE A 46 73.32 -22.39 -26.41
N ALA A 47 73.85 -23.58 -26.70
CA ALA A 47 73.20 -24.84 -26.34
C ALA A 47 73.04 -25.01 -24.81
N GLY A 48 74.06 -24.67 -24.03
CA GLY A 48 74.01 -24.74 -22.57
C GLY A 48 73.05 -23.70 -21.97
N GLN A 49 73.04 -22.49 -22.51
CA GLN A 49 72.12 -21.42 -22.08
C GLN A 49 70.67 -21.78 -22.41
N LEU A 50 70.40 -22.33 -23.59
CA LEU A 50 69.08 -22.79 -24.00
C LEU A 50 68.60 -23.98 -23.17
N PHE A 51 69.50 -24.91 -22.80
CA PHE A 51 69.16 -26.01 -21.89
C PHE A 51 68.73 -25.50 -20.52
N TRP A 52 69.51 -24.62 -19.88
CA TRP A 52 69.15 -24.05 -18.59
C TRP A 52 67.92 -23.12 -18.67
N LEU A 53 67.77 -22.37 -19.75
CA LEU A 53 66.56 -21.61 -20.05
C LEU A 53 65.35 -22.53 -20.11
N ALA A 54 65.44 -23.65 -20.83
CA ALA A 54 64.36 -24.63 -20.92
C ALA A 54 64.03 -25.26 -19.56
N VAL A 55 65.03 -25.60 -18.75
CA VAL A 55 64.84 -26.17 -17.40
C VAL A 55 64.15 -25.16 -16.48
N THR A 56 64.65 -23.92 -16.40
CA THR A 56 64.07 -22.88 -15.55
C THR A 56 62.69 -22.44 -16.04
N PHE A 57 62.49 -22.34 -17.35
CA PHE A 57 61.19 -22.07 -17.96
C PHE A 57 60.19 -23.19 -17.68
N ALA A 58 60.59 -24.46 -17.79
CA ALA A 58 59.73 -25.60 -17.46
C ALA A 58 59.34 -25.59 -15.98
N LEU A 59 60.29 -25.31 -15.08
CA LEU A 59 60.02 -25.19 -13.65
C LEU A 59 59.04 -24.04 -13.35
N LEU A 60 59.24 -22.86 -13.96
CA LEU A 60 58.33 -21.73 -13.86
C LEU A 60 56.94 -22.06 -14.44
N PHE A 61 56.89 -22.75 -15.58
CA PHE A 61 55.65 -23.15 -16.24
C PHE A 61 54.84 -24.10 -15.34
N VAL A 62 55.49 -25.08 -14.73
CA VAL A 62 54.85 -25.97 -13.74
C VAL A 62 54.31 -25.15 -12.58
N LEU A 63 55.10 -24.23 -12.01
CA LEU A 63 54.65 -23.40 -10.89
C LEU A 63 53.44 -22.50 -11.25
N LEU A 64 53.44 -21.91 -12.44
CA LEU A 64 52.33 -21.09 -12.93
C LEU A 64 51.07 -21.93 -13.17
N THR A 65 51.21 -23.11 -13.76
CA THR A 65 50.08 -24.01 -14.02
C THR A 65 49.49 -24.59 -12.75
N THR A 66 50.31 -24.92 -11.75
CA THR A 66 49.83 -25.51 -10.50
C THR A 66 49.37 -24.48 -9.46
N VAL A 67 49.80 -23.22 -9.53
CA VAL A 67 49.47 -22.20 -8.49
C VAL A 67 48.75 -20.98 -9.07
N ALA A 68 49.28 -20.36 -10.13
CA ALA A 68 48.74 -19.08 -10.62
C ALA A 68 47.40 -19.28 -11.34
N LEU A 69 47.34 -20.23 -12.28
CA LEU A 69 46.11 -20.58 -13.02
C LEU A 69 44.94 -21.00 -12.12
N PRO A 70 45.09 -21.92 -11.14
CA PRO A 70 43.99 -22.30 -10.26
C PRO A 70 43.53 -21.14 -9.36
N ARG A 71 44.44 -20.26 -8.90
CA ARG A 71 44.06 -19.09 -8.11
C ARG A 71 43.19 -18.11 -8.90
N ILE A 72 43.55 -17.83 -10.17
CA ILE A 72 42.76 -16.96 -11.05
C ILE A 72 41.41 -17.63 -11.39
N GLY A 73 41.43 -18.93 -11.67
CA GLY A 73 40.22 -19.72 -11.91
C GLY A 73 39.24 -19.69 -10.73
N ALA A 74 39.74 -19.83 -9.50
CA ALA A 74 38.94 -19.77 -8.28
C ALA A 74 38.26 -18.40 -8.09
N VAL A 75 38.98 -17.30 -8.31
CA VAL A 75 38.40 -15.94 -8.22
C VAL A 75 37.33 -15.73 -9.28
N LEU A 76 37.58 -16.17 -10.52
CA LEU A 76 36.61 -16.04 -11.61
C LEU A 76 35.36 -16.88 -11.35
N ALA A 77 35.53 -18.13 -10.86
CA ALA A 77 34.42 -18.99 -10.47
C ALA A 77 33.61 -18.38 -9.32
N ALA A 78 34.27 -17.83 -8.29
CA ALA A 78 33.61 -17.17 -7.18
C ALA A 78 32.79 -15.95 -7.63
N ARG A 79 33.35 -15.11 -8.52
CA ARG A 79 32.61 -13.96 -9.09
C ARG A 79 31.42 -14.41 -9.92
N LYS A 80 31.59 -15.40 -10.80
CA LYS A 80 30.49 -15.97 -11.59
C LYS A 80 29.39 -16.54 -10.69
N ALA A 81 29.76 -17.26 -9.64
CA ALA A 81 28.82 -17.81 -8.68
C ALA A 81 28.05 -16.71 -7.93
N ARG A 82 28.73 -15.65 -7.48
CA ARG A 82 28.06 -14.49 -6.85
C ARG A 82 27.11 -13.79 -7.80
N ILE A 83 27.56 -13.44 -9.01
CA ILE A 83 26.70 -12.81 -10.01
C ILE A 83 25.47 -13.67 -10.30
N LYS A 84 25.66 -14.98 -10.45
CA LYS A 84 24.53 -15.90 -10.65
C LYS A 84 23.58 -15.88 -9.45
N ALA A 85 24.10 -15.96 -8.23
CA ALA A 85 23.27 -15.90 -7.02
C ALA A 85 22.50 -14.58 -6.94
N ASP A 86 23.17 -13.45 -7.17
CA ASP A 86 22.55 -12.11 -7.14
C ASP A 86 21.45 -11.97 -8.21
N LEU A 87 21.67 -12.53 -9.42
CA LEU A 87 20.66 -12.56 -10.48
C LEU A 87 19.47 -13.47 -10.15
N ASP A 88 19.74 -14.65 -9.59
CA ASP A 88 18.69 -15.59 -9.19
C ASP A 88 17.84 -15.00 -8.05
N ASP A 89 18.47 -14.32 -7.08
CA ASP A 89 17.82 -13.62 -5.97
C ASP A 89 17.00 -12.42 -6.47
N ALA A 90 17.56 -11.63 -7.38
CA ALA A 90 16.84 -10.52 -8.02
C ALA A 90 15.62 -11.01 -8.80
N ALA A 91 15.75 -12.08 -9.58
CA ALA A 91 14.64 -12.68 -10.31
C ALA A 91 13.58 -13.25 -9.35
N ALA A 92 13.99 -13.85 -8.22
CA ALA A 92 13.06 -14.31 -7.20
C ALA A 92 12.35 -13.15 -6.49
N ALA A 93 13.05 -12.06 -6.19
CA ALA A 93 12.46 -10.85 -5.62
C ALA A 93 11.44 -10.20 -6.60
N GLN A 94 11.79 -10.14 -7.89
CA GLN A 94 10.89 -9.64 -8.93
C GLN A 94 9.62 -10.48 -9.01
N ARG A 95 9.72 -11.81 -9.08
CA ARG A 95 8.55 -12.71 -9.10
C ARG A 95 7.64 -12.51 -7.89
N ARG A 96 8.22 -12.44 -6.68
CA ARG A 96 7.44 -12.17 -5.46
C ARG A 96 6.75 -10.81 -5.49
N ALA A 97 7.39 -9.78 -6.04
CA ALA A 97 6.79 -8.46 -6.17
C ALA A 97 5.65 -8.45 -7.19
N GLU A 98 5.80 -9.16 -8.31
CA GLU A 98 4.74 -9.33 -9.31
C GLU A 98 3.55 -10.11 -8.74
N GLU A 99 3.79 -11.21 -8.02
CA GLU A 99 2.75 -11.99 -7.33
C GLU A 99 2.03 -11.16 -6.26
N ALA A 100 2.78 -10.41 -5.44
CA ALA A 100 2.21 -9.51 -4.44
C ALA A 100 1.40 -8.38 -5.09
N GLY A 101 1.86 -7.84 -6.22
CA GLY A 101 1.14 -6.84 -7.00
C GLY A 101 -0.20 -7.37 -7.53
N GLN A 102 -0.20 -8.56 -8.12
CA GLN A 102 -1.43 -9.21 -8.59
C GLN A 102 -2.40 -9.51 -7.44
N ALA A 103 -1.89 -10.00 -6.30
CA ALA A 103 -2.71 -10.25 -5.12
C ALA A 103 -3.31 -8.96 -4.55
N LEU A 104 -2.56 -7.85 -4.55
CA LEU A 104 -3.04 -6.53 -4.13
C LEU A 104 -4.15 -6.02 -5.04
N GLU A 105 -3.98 -6.10 -6.36
CA GLU A 105 -5.00 -5.68 -7.32
C GLU A 105 -6.29 -6.50 -7.18
N LEU A 106 -6.17 -7.82 -7.00
CA LEU A 106 -7.31 -8.70 -6.73
C LEU A 106 -8.00 -8.34 -5.40
N ALA A 107 -7.22 -8.13 -4.33
CA ALA A 107 -7.77 -7.76 -3.02
C ALA A 107 -8.48 -6.40 -3.07
N MET A 108 -7.95 -5.43 -3.81
CA MET A 108 -8.56 -4.11 -4.02
C MET A 108 -9.86 -4.21 -4.83
N ALA A 109 -9.89 -5.03 -5.88
CA ALA A 109 -11.09 -5.29 -6.66
C ALA A 109 -12.18 -5.97 -5.81
N GLU A 110 -11.81 -6.99 -5.03
CA GLU A 110 -12.73 -7.69 -4.13
C GLU A 110 -13.26 -6.75 -3.04
N ALA A 111 -12.39 -5.95 -2.40
CA ALA A 111 -12.78 -4.99 -1.39
C ALA A 111 -13.77 -3.95 -1.94
N ARG A 112 -13.53 -3.41 -3.14
CA ARG A 112 -14.47 -2.49 -3.81
C ARG A 112 -15.81 -3.15 -4.09
N ASN A 113 -15.80 -4.39 -4.56
CA ASN A 113 -17.03 -5.14 -4.83
C ASN A 113 -17.81 -5.44 -3.54
N ARG A 114 -17.13 -5.85 -2.46
CA ARG A 114 -17.74 -6.07 -1.14
C ARG A 114 -18.33 -4.78 -0.57
N ALA A 115 -17.63 -3.65 -0.69
CA ALA A 115 -18.13 -2.36 -0.24
C ALA A 115 -19.39 -1.93 -1.01
N ARG A 116 -19.42 -2.13 -2.33
CA ARG A 116 -20.61 -1.85 -3.15
C ARG A 116 -21.80 -2.72 -2.74
N LYS A 117 -21.60 -4.03 -2.63
CA LYS A 117 -22.65 -4.98 -2.18
C LYS A 117 -23.17 -4.62 -0.80
N LEU A 118 -22.29 -4.37 0.17
CA LEU A 118 -22.68 -3.98 1.51
C LEU A 118 -23.48 -2.66 1.51
N GLY A 119 -23.08 -1.70 0.68
CA GLY A 119 -23.81 -0.44 0.53
C GLY A 119 -25.21 -0.62 -0.09
N GLU A 120 -25.35 -1.51 -1.06
CA GLU A 120 -26.64 -1.87 -1.66
C GLU A 120 -27.54 -2.60 -0.67
N GLU A 121 -27.03 -3.63 0.01
CA GLU A 121 -27.74 -4.39 1.05
C GLU A 121 -28.18 -3.48 2.21
N ALA A 122 -27.33 -2.56 2.66
CA ALA A 122 -27.67 -1.61 3.71
C ALA A 122 -28.79 -0.66 3.25
N ARG A 123 -28.74 -0.15 2.02
CA ARG A 123 -29.80 0.70 1.46
C ARG A 123 -31.12 -0.05 1.35
N GLU A 124 -31.09 -1.29 0.91
CA GLU A 124 -32.29 -2.13 0.80
C GLU A 124 -32.89 -2.41 2.19
N ARG A 125 -32.06 -2.79 3.17
CA ARG A 125 -32.50 -3.01 4.55
C ARG A 125 -33.13 -1.76 5.15
N VAL A 126 -32.47 -0.60 5.03
CA VAL A 126 -33.00 0.68 5.54
C VAL A 126 -34.31 1.05 4.86
N ARG A 127 -34.43 0.86 3.54
CA ARG A 127 -35.70 1.09 2.81
C ARG A 127 -36.81 0.20 3.35
N ALA A 128 -36.54 -1.09 3.53
CA ALA A 128 -37.53 -2.04 4.06
C ALA A 128 -37.96 -1.68 5.49
N GLU A 129 -37.03 -1.27 6.36
CA GLU A 129 -37.32 -0.83 7.72
C GLU A 129 -38.14 0.47 7.75
N VAL A 130 -37.81 1.44 6.89
CA VAL A 130 -38.56 2.69 6.74
C VAL A 130 -39.98 2.40 6.25
N ASP A 131 -40.14 1.59 5.20
CA ASP A 131 -41.45 1.25 4.66
C ASP A 131 -42.32 0.52 5.70
N ALA A 132 -41.73 -0.42 6.45
CA ALA A 132 -42.43 -1.12 7.53
C ALA A 132 -42.86 -0.17 8.65
N THR A 133 -41.96 0.72 9.08
CA THR A 133 -42.24 1.71 10.13
C THR A 133 -43.32 2.69 9.67
N THR A 134 -43.20 3.23 8.45
CA THR A 134 -44.19 4.14 7.87
C THR A 134 -45.56 3.48 7.75
N ARG A 135 -45.65 2.21 7.35
CA ARG A 135 -46.93 1.48 7.34
C ARG A 135 -47.52 1.35 8.74
N SER A 136 -46.73 0.91 9.71
CA SER A 136 -47.15 0.77 11.11
C SER A 136 -47.65 2.10 11.70
N GLU A 137 -46.93 3.19 11.46
CA GLU A 137 -47.32 4.52 11.95
C GLU A 137 -48.57 5.04 11.24
N ASN A 138 -48.74 4.79 9.93
CA ASN A 138 -49.95 5.14 9.21
C ASN A 138 -51.17 4.36 9.72
N ASP A 139 -51.02 3.06 9.99
CA ASP A 139 -52.09 2.22 10.54
C ASP A 139 -52.50 2.71 11.94
N ARG A 140 -51.52 3.05 12.77
CA ARG A 140 -51.75 3.64 14.10
C ARG A 140 -52.46 4.99 13.99
N LEU A 141 -52.02 5.87 13.09
CA LEU A 141 -52.64 7.16 12.85
C LEU A 141 -54.10 7.00 12.38
N ALA A 142 -54.36 6.09 11.46
CA ALA A 142 -55.72 5.80 10.99
C ALA A 142 -56.63 5.31 12.13
N ALA A 143 -56.11 4.43 12.99
CA ALA A 143 -56.85 3.97 14.17
C ALA A 143 -57.10 5.11 15.18
N ASP A 144 -56.15 6.02 15.37
CA ASP A 144 -56.28 7.16 16.27
C ASP A 144 -57.32 8.16 15.75
N VAL A 145 -57.33 8.43 14.45
CA VAL A 145 -58.35 9.25 13.78
C VAL A 145 -59.73 8.63 13.94
N ALA A 146 -59.89 7.33 13.65
CA ALA A 146 -61.18 6.65 13.82
C ALA A 146 -61.71 6.70 15.26
N ARG A 147 -60.82 6.54 16.26
CA ARG A 147 -61.21 6.68 17.68
C ARG A 147 -61.60 8.11 18.04
N ALA A 148 -60.89 9.11 17.50
CA ALA A 148 -61.22 10.51 17.72
C ALA A 148 -62.58 10.86 17.10
N GLU A 149 -62.86 10.41 15.88
CA GLU A 149 -64.14 10.59 15.20
C GLU A 149 -65.29 9.95 15.98
N ALA A 150 -65.12 8.71 16.45
CA ALA A 150 -66.11 8.03 17.29
C ALA A 150 -66.40 8.81 18.59
N ARG A 151 -65.36 9.33 19.26
CA ARG A 151 -65.53 10.18 20.46
C ARG A 151 -66.26 11.48 20.14
N ILE A 152 -65.95 12.12 19.01
CA ILE A 152 -66.63 13.34 18.57
C ILE A 152 -68.12 13.07 18.33
N GLN A 153 -68.47 11.97 17.66
CA GLN A 153 -69.88 11.62 17.45
C GLN A 153 -70.60 11.35 18.78
N GLN A 154 -69.99 10.58 19.69
CA GLN A 154 -70.56 10.35 21.02
C GLN A 154 -70.77 11.64 21.81
N MET A 155 -69.78 12.55 21.81
CA MET A 155 -69.91 13.85 22.48
C MET A 155 -71.00 14.70 21.84
N ARG A 156 -71.13 14.66 20.51
CA ARG A 156 -72.19 15.37 19.78
C ARG A 156 -73.57 14.83 20.14
N GLU A 157 -73.75 13.50 20.12
CA GLU A 157 -75.00 12.85 20.50
C GLU A 157 -75.38 13.17 21.96
N ALA A 158 -74.41 13.07 22.88
CA ALA A 158 -74.62 13.43 24.28
C ALA A 158 -74.97 14.91 24.45
N ALA A 159 -74.32 15.83 23.73
CA ALA A 159 -74.62 17.25 23.78
C ALA A 159 -76.04 17.54 23.25
N LEU A 160 -76.43 16.94 22.12
CA LEU A 160 -77.78 17.08 21.57
C LEU A 160 -78.85 16.51 22.50
N ALA A 161 -78.58 15.37 23.15
CA ALA A 161 -79.47 14.78 24.15
C ALA A 161 -79.65 15.70 25.38
N ASN A 162 -78.56 16.29 25.88
CA ASN A 162 -78.61 17.26 26.97
C ASN A 162 -79.41 18.52 26.58
N VAL A 163 -79.20 19.06 25.39
CA VAL A 163 -79.97 20.21 24.88
C VAL A 163 -81.46 19.88 24.78
N ARG A 164 -81.82 18.71 24.25
CA ARG A 164 -83.21 18.23 24.21
C ARG A 164 -83.82 18.13 25.61
N GLY A 165 -83.07 17.59 26.57
CA GLY A 165 -83.50 17.50 27.97
C GLY A 165 -83.79 18.87 28.57
N ILE A 166 -82.84 19.80 28.48
CA ILE A 166 -82.97 21.18 28.97
C ILE A 166 -84.14 21.90 28.29
N ALA A 167 -84.28 21.75 26.98
CA ALA A 167 -85.37 22.38 26.21
C ALA A 167 -86.75 21.84 26.65
N THR A 168 -86.86 20.53 26.88
CA THR A 168 -88.11 19.89 27.34
C THR A 168 -88.47 20.33 28.75
N GLU A 169 -87.49 20.36 29.67
CA GLU A 169 -87.69 20.80 31.05
C GLU A 169 -88.09 22.29 31.09
N THR A 170 -87.38 23.14 30.35
CA THR A 170 -87.67 24.58 30.28
C THR A 170 -89.05 24.84 29.67
N ALA A 171 -89.39 24.17 28.56
CA ALA A 171 -90.70 24.31 27.93
C ALA A 171 -91.83 23.86 28.86
N SER A 172 -91.64 22.75 29.59
CA SER A 172 -92.61 22.26 30.59
C SER A 172 -92.86 23.29 31.69
N ALA A 173 -91.78 23.84 32.26
CA ALA A 173 -91.87 24.85 33.30
C ALA A 173 -92.57 26.14 32.82
N VAL A 174 -92.32 26.56 31.57
CA VAL A 174 -92.97 27.73 30.97
C VAL A 174 -94.48 27.47 30.75
N VAL A 175 -94.85 26.31 30.24
CA VAL A 175 -96.26 25.95 30.00
C VAL A 175 -97.04 25.85 31.31
N GLU A 176 -96.47 25.22 32.34
CA GLU A 176 -97.09 25.12 33.66
C GLU A 176 -97.30 26.51 34.29
N ARG A 177 -96.30 27.40 34.19
CA ARG A 177 -96.40 28.79 34.66
C ARG A 177 -97.47 29.62 33.94
N LEU A 178 -97.69 29.41 32.65
CA LEU A 178 -98.62 30.20 31.85
C LEU A 178 -100.06 29.67 31.87
N SER A 179 -100.24 28.35 31.87
CA SER A 179 -101.56 27.69 31.79
C SER A 179 -102.13 27.31 33.16
N GLY A 180 -101.31 27.30 34.21
CA GLY A 180 -101.72 26.93 35.57
C GLY A 180 -102.00 25.43 35.75
N THR A 181 -101.77 24.61 34.71
CA THR A 181 -101.88 23.14 34.77
C THR A 181 -100.69 22.49 34.07
N ALA A 182 -100.24 21.34 34.56
CA ALA A 182 -99.18 20.57 33.92
C ALA A 182 -99.69 20.00 32.58
N ALA A 183 -98.99 20.30 31.49
CA ALA A 183 -99.28 19.72 30.18
C ALA A 183 -98.65 18.32 30.04
N ASP A 184 -99.21 17.51 29.13
CA ASP A 184 -98.73 16.15 28.88
C ASP A 184 -97.25 16.16 28.42
N PRO A 185 -96.34 15.48 29.15
CA PRO A 185 -94.93 15.38 28.80
C PRO A 185 -94.67 14.86 27.39
N ALA A 186 -95.53 13.96 26.88
CA ALA A 186 -95.39 13.39 25.55
C ALA A 186 -95.63 14.44 24.46
N VAL A 187 -96.58 15.36 24.68
CA VAL A 187 -96.90 16.43 23.72
C VAL A 187 -95.79 17.47 23.69
N ILE A 188 -95.22 17.84 24.84
CA ILE A 188 -94.08 18.78 24.92
C ILE A 188 -92.84 18.18 24.25
N ALA A 189 -92.52 16.92 24.54
CA ALA A 189 -91.38 16.24 23.92
C ALA A 189 -91.51 16.17 22.39
N ALA A 190 -92.69 15.84 21.88
CA ALA A 190 -92.95 15.81 20.43
C ALA A 190 -92.84 17.20 19.78
N ALA A 191 -93.29 18.26 20.47
CA ALA A 191 -93.17 19.63 19.97
C ALA A 191 -91.71 20.11 19.93
N VAL A 192 -90.93 19.82 20.97
CA VAL A 192 -89.49 20.12 21.04
C VAL A 192 -88.73 19.36 19.93
N ASP A 193 -89.00 18.07 19.76
CA ASP A 193 -88.40 17.27 18.68
C ASP A 193 -88.73 17.83 17.30
N GLY A 194 -89.97 18.26 17.08
CA GLY A 194 -90.40 18.88 15.84
C GLY A 194 -89.69 20.21 15.54
N VAL A 195 -89.28 20.96 16.56
CA VAL A 195 -88.48 22.20 16.40
C VAL A 195 -87.02 21.87 16.15
N LEU A 196 -86.44 20.93 16.91
CA LEU A 196 -85.05 20.49 16.76
C LEU A 196 -84.78 19.80 15.41
N ALA A 197 -85.79 19.19 14.79
CA ALA A 197 -85.69 18.58 13.46
C ALA A 197 -85.78 19.60 12.30
N ARG A 198 -86.22 20.84 12.56
CA ARG A 198 -86.39 21.89 11.54
C ARG A 198 -85.25 22.91 11.49
N GLY A 199 -84.40 22.95 12.53
CA GLY A 199 -83.20 23.78 12.59
C GLY A 199 -81.95 22.97 12.31
#